data_AF-A0A9E4KB97-F1
#
_entry.id   AF-A0A9E4KB97-F1
#
_cell.length_a   1.000
_cell.length_b   1.000
_cell.length_c   1.000
_cell.angle_alpha   90.00
_cell.angle_beta   90.00
_cell.angle_gamma   90.00
#
_symmetry.space_group_name_H-M   'P 1'
#
loop_
_entity.id
_entity.type
_entity.pdbx_description
1 polymer ?
#
loop_
_entity_poly.entity_id
_entity_poly.type
_entity_poly.pdbx_seq_one_letter_code
_entity_poly.pdbx_strand_id
1 'polypeptide(L)'
;VADLAKRIAADCDGDRELAYRAGLLSRCDLMTNMVYEFPEMQGIMGRYQAQRDGEPEELAQALDEFYMPRFSGDQLPQTKTGIAVSLAEKLDTLVGIFGIGQKPTGDKDPFALRRAALGALRIIREHSLTLDLPALLESIVESLGDKLTEEKVADSVYRFMLERLKGIYSELGISVDLFQSVADVAPKTLADFDQRVWAIEAFSKLPEAESLSAANKRIRNILKKSSDPLAEKADPALYEDQAEHQLAQKMDELAPLAQPLFEQGEYAKGLQILAGLREPVDSFFDQVMVMTDDQKIRTNRLSLLSQLERLFLSVADITRLQVQENQS
;
A
#
# COMPACT_ATOMS: atom_id res chain seq x y z
N VAL A 1 23.80 0.84 -0.05
CA VAL A 1 23.49 -0.54 0.44
C VAL A 1 23.73 -0.75 1.94
N ALA A 2 24.96 -0.76 2.48
CA ALA A 2 25.20 -1.11 3.90
C ALA A 2 24.44 -0.23 4.92
N ASP A 3 24.50 1.09 4.77
CA ASP A 3 23.75 2.03 5.63
C ASP A 3 22.23 1.86 5.50
N LEU A 4 21.76 1.57 4.29
CA LEU A 4 20.35 1.31 4.03
C LEU A 4 19.89 0.00 4.67
N ALA A 5 20.70 -1.07 4.60
CA ALA A 5 20.42 -2.34 5.26
C ALA A 5 20.33 -2.15 6.79
N LYS A 6 21.24 -1.36 7.38
CA LYS A 6 21.21 -0.98 8.80
C LYS A 6 19.90 -0.29 9.20
N ARG A 7 19.37 0.58 8.34
CA ARG A 7 18.09 1.26 8.55
C ARG A 7 16.92 0.29 8.44
N ILE A 8 16.82 -0.46 7.34
CA ILE A 8 15.73 -1.42 7.10
C ILE A 8 15.68 -2.47 8.21
N ALA A 9 16.83 -2.94 8.71
CA ALA A 9 16.88 -3.88 9.83
C ALA A 9 16.20 -3.32 11.09
N ALA A 10 16.36 -2.02 11.38
CA ALA A 10 15.67 -1.40 12.51
C ALA A 10 14.15 -1.41 12.36
N ASP A 11 13.65 -1.25 11.14
CA ASP A 11 12.23 -1.26 10.83
C ASP A 11 11.64 -2.69 10.74
N CYS A 12 12.51 -3.72 10.69
CA CYS A 12 12.14 -5.14 10.63
C CYS A 12 12.47 -5.92 11.92
N ASP A 13 12.71 -5.22 13.04
CA ASP A 13 13.15 -5.79 14.32
C ASP A 13 14.43 -6.67 14.21
N GLY A 14 15.31 -6.38 13.27
CA GLY A 14 16.58 -7.06 13.01
C GLY A 14 17.79 -6.40 13.68
N ASP A 15 18.91 -7.12 13.73
CA ASP A 15 20.16 -6.55 14.23
C ASP A 15 20.78 -5.59 13.21
N ARG A 16 20.89 -4.33 13.61
CA ARG A 16 21.37 -3.22 12.78
C ARG A 16 22.84 -3.39 12.39
N GLU A 17 23.68 -3.89 13.29
CA GLU A 17 25.11 -4.05 13.03
C GLU A 17 25.38 -5.29 12.18
N LEU A 18 24.62 -6.38 12.38
CA LEU A 18 24.68 -7.54 11.48
C LEU A 18 24.25 -7.16 10.05
N ALA A 19 23.16 -6.42 9.89
CA ALA A 19 22.71 -5.96 8.57
C ALA A 19 23.70 -5.00 7.90
N TYR A 20 24.31 -4.10 8.66
CA TYR A 20 25.38 -3.24 8.16
C TYR A 20 26.58 -4.05 7.68
N ARG A 21 27.06 -4.99 8.50
CA ARG A 21 28.19 -5.87 8.17
C ARG A 21 27.89 -6.75 6.96
N ALA A 22 26.70 -7.34 6.89
CA ALA A 22 26.26 -8.11 5.72
C ALA A 22 26.27 -7.25 4.45
N GLY A 23 25.81 -6.00 4.54
CA GLY A 23 25.84 -5.05 3.42
C GLY A 23 27.25 -4.65 2.97
N LEU A 24 28.25 -4.68 3.85
CA LEU A 24 29.66 -4.49 3.47
C LEU A 24 30.24 -5.73 2.73
N LEU A 25 29.78 -6.92 3.10
CA LEU A 25 30.31 -8.19 2.59
C LEU A 25 29.53 -8.77 1.40
N SER A 26 28.36 -8.21 1.07
CA SER A 26 27.34 -8.80 0.19
C SER A 26 27.77 -9.14 -1.24
N ARG A 27 28.93 -8.64 -1.70
CA ARG A 27 29.47 -8.92 -3.04
C ARG A 27 30.91 -9.43 -3.02
N CYS A 28 31.46 -9.77 -1.85
CA CYS A 28 32.85 -10.23 -1.75
C CYS A 28 33.09 -11.55 -2.49
N ASP A 29 32.06 -12.40 -2.61
CA ASP A 29 32.09 -13.66 -3.34
C ASP A 29 32.31 -13.48 -4.86
N LEU A 30 31.85 -12.36 -5.44
CA LEU A 30 32.08 -12.01 -6.84
C LEU A 30 33.56 -11.88 -7.20
N MET A 31 34.43 -11.65 -6.22
CA MET A 31 35.88 -11.56 -6.41
C MET A 31 36.57 -12.92 -6.41
N THR A 32 35.83 -14.01 -6.22
CA THR A 32 36.38 -15.35 -6.26
C THR A 32 36.40 -15.91 -7.67
N ASN A 33 37.47 -16.65 -8.02
CA ASN A 33 37.51 -17.42 -9.27
C ASN A 33 36.36 -18.44 -9.34
N MET A 34 35.86 -18.90 -8.18
CA MET A 34 34.76 -19.85 -8.12
C MET A 34 33.48 -19.29 -8.73
N VAL A 35 33.10 -18.05 -8.39
CA VAL A 35 31.90 -17.41 -8.98
C VAL A 35 32.14 -17.01 -10.44
N TYR A 36 33.38 -16.68 -10.80
CA TYR A 36 33.73 -16.42 -12.21
C TYR A 36 33.56 -17.67 -13.09
N GLU A 37 34.01 -18.83 -12.60
CA GLU A 37 33.89 -20.12 -13.32
C GLU A 37 32.47 -20.71 -13.23
N PHE A 38 31.78 -20.52 -12.09
CA PHE A 38 30.46 -21.07 -11.80
C PHE A 38 29.52 -19.97 -11.27
N PRO A 39 28.84 -19.20 -12.14
CA PRO A 39 27.95 -18.11 -11.74
C PRO A 39 26.82 -18.54 -10.78
N GLU A 40 26.39 -19.81 -10.84
CA GLU A 40 25.40 -20.41 -9.94
C GLU A 40 25.85 -20.46 -8.47
N MET A 41 27.16 -20.34 -8.21
CA MET A 41 27.74 -20.33 -6.88
C MET A 41 27.69 -18.97 -6.18
N GLN A 42 27.15 -17.95 -6.86
CA GLN A 42 26.87 -16.63 -6.30
C GLN A 42 25.96 -16.73 -5.05
N GLY A 43 26.31 -16.01 -3.99
CA GLY A 43 25.66 -16.07 -2.68
C GLY A 43 26.10 -17.28 -1.85
N ILE A 44 26.08 -18.47 -2.45
CA ILE A 44 26.49 -19.73 -1.80
C ILE A 44 27.95 -19.64 -1.35
N MET A 45 28.84 -19.17 -2.22
CA MET A 45 30.25 -18.97 -1.87
C MET A 45 30.47 -17.84 -0.87
N GLY A 46 29.61 -16.82 -0.86
CA GLY A 46 29.63 -15.77 0.16
C GLY A 46 29.40 -16.36 1.55
N ARG A 47 28.35 -17.17 1.69
CA ARG A 47 28.03 -17.87 2.94
C ARG A 47 29.17 -18.75 3.43
N TYR A 48 29.73 -19.62 2.58
CA TYR A 48 30.82 -20.50 2.98
C TYR A 48 32.09 -19.74 3.40
N GLN A 49 32.40 -18.64 2.73
CA GLN A 49 33.54 -17.80 3.11
C GLN A 49 33.30 -17.11 4.46
N ALA A 50 32.11 -16.54 4.67
CA ALA A 50 31.76 -15.92 5.95
C ALA A 50 31.82 -16.93 7.12
N GLN A 51 31.30 -18.15 6.92
CA GLN A 51 31.40 -19.23 7.92
C GLN A 51 32.85 -19.60 8.23
N ARG A 52 33.69 -19.75 7.18
CA ARG A 52 35.13 -20.04 7.35
C ARG A 52 35.83 -18.93 8.12
N ASP A 53 35.46 -17.68 7.87
CA ASP A 53 36.09 -16.49 8.47
C ASP A 53 35.54 -16.21 9.89
N GLY A 54 34.61 -17.03 10.38
CA GLY A 54 34.07 -16.96 11.75
C GLY A 54 33.00 -15.89 11.94
N GLU A 55 32.39 -15.40 10.86
CA GLU A 55 31.24 -14.48 10.95
C GLU A 55 30.01 -15.21 11.54
N PRO A 56 29.07 -14.48 12.17
CA PRO A 56 27.85 -15.06 12.73
C PRO A 56 27.01 -15.82 11.69
N GLU A 57 26.34 -16.90 12.10
CA GLU A 57 25.58 -17.77 11.19
C GLU A 57 24.47 -17.01 10.43
N GLU A 58 23.73 -16.12 11.11
CA GLU A 58 22.71 -15.29 10.46
C GLU A 58 23.30 -14.39 9.37
N LEU A 59 24.48 -13.80 9.63
CA LEU A 59 25.16 -12.98 8.65
C LEU A 59 25.62 -13.82 7.46
N ALA A 60 26.22 -14.97 7.70
CA ALA A 60 26.66 -15.86 6.62
C ALA A 60 25.47 -16.30 5.75
N GLN A 61 24.34 -16.65 6.36
CA GLN A 61 23.10 -16.95 5.65
C GLN A 61 22.59 -15.74 4.85
N ALA A 62 22.66 -14.54 5.42
CA ALA A 62 22.24 -13.31 4.75
C ALA A 62 23.01 -13.03 3.45
N LEU A 63 24.26 -13.49 3.31
CA LEU A 63 25.04 -13.33 2.07
C LEU A 63 24.49 -14.19 0.90
N ASP A 64 23.88 -15.33 1.21
CA ASP A 64 23.19 -16.15 0.20
C ASP A 64 21.81 -15.56 -0.12
N GLU A 65 21.10 -15.13 0.92
CA GLU A 65 19.77 -14.52 0.86
C GLU A 65 19.75 -13.13 0.20
N PHE A 66 20.87 -12.41 0.19
CA PHE A 66 21.05 -11.11 -0.46
C PHE A 66 20.55 -11.10 -1.92
N TYR A 67 20.79 -12.19 -2.64
CA TYR A 67 20.40 -12.34 -4.04
C TYR A 67 18.94 -12.76 -4.24
N MET A 68 18.24 -13.17 -3.18
CA MET A 68 16.85 -13.65 -3.24
C MET A 68 15.84 -12.49 -3.28
N PRO A 69 14.67 -12.66 -3.92
CA PRO A 69 14.38 -13.68 -4.94
C PRO A 69 15.16 -13.40 -6.23
N ARG A 70 15.75 -14.45 -6.82
CA ARG A 70 16.59 -14.38 -8.04
C ARG A 70 15.76 -14.34 -9.32
N PHE A 71 14.56 -14.91 -9.27
CA PHE A 71 13.58 -14.97 -10.36
C PHE A 71 12.14 -14.97 -9.83
N SER A 72 11.15 -14.91 -10.72
CA SER A 72 9.73 -14.90 -10.34
C SER A 72 9.33 -16.24 -9.70
N GLY A 73 8.67 -16.20 -8.54
CA GLY A 73 8.31 -17.41 -7.78
C GLY A 73 9.45 -18.04 -6.98
N ASP A 74 10.65 -17.44 -6.97
CA ASP A 74 11.76 -17.90 -6.13
C ASP A 74 11.46 -17.69 -4.63
N GLN A 75 12.24 -18.39 -3.80
CA GLN A 75 12.23 -18.25 -2.36
C GLN A 75 12.61 -16.82 -1.93
N LEU A 76 12.08 -16.40 -0.79
CA LEU A 76 12.37 -15.11 -0.19
C LEU A 76 13.45 -15.27 0.90
N PRO A 77 14.26 -14.22 1.16
CA PRO A 77 15.16 -14.18 2.30
C PRO A 77 14.38 -14.47 3.60
N GLN A 78 14.91 -15.31 4.48
CA GLN A 78 14.21 -15.72 5.71
C GLN A 78 14.77 -15.02 6.95
N THR A 79 16.08 -14.75 6.98
CA THR A 79 16.69 -14.05 8.11
C THR A 79 16.35 -12.57 8.06
N LYS A 80 16.26 -11.92 9.24
CA LYS A 80 16.02 -10.47 9.30
C LYS A 80 17.15 -9.70 8.64
N THR A 81 18.38 -10.15 8.85
CA THR A 81 19.58 -9.61 8.19
C THR A 81 19.50 -9.76 6.66
N GLY A 82 19.10 -10.94 6.16
CA GLY A 82 18.92 -11.24 4.74
C GLY A 82 17.82 -10.40 4.09
N ILE A 83 16.67 -10.28 4.75
CA ILE A 83 15.56 -9.41 4.32
C ILE A 83 16.05 -7.97 4.16
N ALA A 84 16.72 -7.44 5.18
CA ALA A 84 17.19 -6.06 5.18
C ALA A 84 18.20 -5.78 4.06
N VAL A 85 19.21 -6.64 3.89
CA VAL A 85 20.26 -6.43 2.88
C VAL A 85 19.74 -6.65 1.46
N SER A 86 18.84 -7.62 1.26
CA SER A 86 18.21 -7.88 -0.04
C SER A 86 17.29 -6.73 -0.49
N LEU A 87 16.50 -6.18 0.44
CA LEU A 87 15.68 -4.99 0.17
C LEU A 87 16.54 -3.77 -0.10
N ALA A 88 17.58 -3.56 0.72
CA ALA A 88 18.49 -2.43 0.56
C ALA A 88 19.08 -2.41 -0.85
N GLU A 89 19.59 -3.55 -1.34
CA GLU A 89 20.14 -3.66 -2.68
C GLU A 89 19.14 -3.32 -3.79
N LYS A 90 17.93 -3.88 -3.71
CA LYS A 90 16.90 -3.72 -4.74
C LYS A 90 16.43 -2.28 -4.81
N LEU A 91 16.21 -1.64 -3.66
CA LEU A 91 15.77 -0.25 -3.58
C LEU A 91 16.89 0.73 -3.96
N ASP A 92 18.13 0.50 -3.52
CA ASP A 92 19.31 1.28 -3.90
C ASP A 92 19.52 1.24 -5.43
N THR A 93 19.44 0.06 -6.03
CA THR A 93 19.51 -0.12 -7.49
C THR A 93 18.37 0.60 -8.21
N LEU A 94 17.13 0.45 -7.75
CA LEU A 94 15.97 1.12 -8.35
C LEU A 94 16.14 2.64 -8.36
N VAL A 95 16.46 3.24 -7.20
CA VAL A 95 16.62 4.68 -7.06
C VAL A 95 17.84 5.18 -7.83
N GLY A 96 18.98 4.50 -7.72
CA GLY A 96 20.21 4.87 -8.41
C GLY A 96 20.05 4.88 -9.94
N ILE A 97 19.49 3.81 -10.51
CA ILE A 97 19.35 3.68 -11.97
C ILE A 97 18.27 4.62 -12.52
N PHE A 98 17.15 4.80 -11.80
CA PHE A 98 16.17 5.83 -12.16
C PHE A 98 16.76 7.23 -12.09
N GLY A 99 17.53 7.51 -11.04
CA GLY A 99 18.08 8.84 -10.78
C GLY A 99 19.16 9.27 -11.77
N ILE A 100 19.75 8.34 -12.53
CA ILE A 100 20.66 8.65 -13.66
C ILE A 100 19.96 8.58 -15.04
N GLY A 101 18.63 8.56 -15.07
CA GLY A 101 17.84 8.58 -16.30
C GLY A 101 17.73 7.26 -17.05
N GLN A 102 18.19 6.13 -16.47
CA GLN A 102 18.25 4.82 -17.13
C GLN A 102 17.05 3.92 -16.79
N LYS A 103 15.85 4.51 -16.74
CA LYS A 103 14.60 3.78 -16.48
C LYS A 103 14.25 2.79 -17.62
N PRO A 104 13.51 1.69 -17.34
CA PRO A 104 13.10 0.74 -18.36
C PRO A 104 12.19 1.42 -19.41
N THR A 105 12.33 1.02 -20.68
CA THR A 105 11.55 1.59 -21.80
C THR A 105 11.02 0.50 -22.72
N GLY A 106 9.71 0.55 -23.06
CA GLY A 106 9.06 -0.50 -23.85
C GLY A 106 9.30 -1.88 -23.22
N ASP A 107 9.84 -2.83 -23.99
CA ASP A 107 10.21 -4.15 -23.45
C ASP A 107 11.62 -4.19 -22.84
N LYS A 108 12.47 -3.18 -23.08
CA LYS A 108 13.86 -3.17 -22.62
C LYS A 108 13.97 -2.83 -21.13
N ASP A 109 14.65 -3.71 -20.41
CA ASP A 109 15.01 -3.54 -19.00
C ASP A 109 16.45 -4.05 -18.76
N PRO A 110 17.47 -3.28 -19.19
CA PRO A 110 18.87 -3.74 -19.18
C PRO A 110 19.43 -3.99 -17.78
N PHE A 111 18.85 -3.36 -16.74
CA PHE A 111 19.27 -3.49 -15.34
C PHE A 111 18.32 -4.34 -14.50
N ALA A 112 17.38 -5.05 -15.14
CA ALA A 112 16.40 -5.91 -14.48
C ALA A 112 15.58 -5.20 -13.36
N LEU A 113 15.27 -3.92 -13.54
CA LEU A 113 14.56 -3.09 -12.56
C LEU A 113 13.13 -3.59 -12.30
N ARG A 114 12.45 -4.17 -13.30
CA ARG A 114 11.15 -4.81 -13.10
C ARG A 114 11.26 -5.98 -12.13
N ARG A 115 12.31 -6.78 -12.26
CA ARG A 115 12.58 -7.91 -11.37
C ARG A 115 12.94 -7.42 -9.97
N ALA A 116 13.78 -6.40 -9.86
CA ALA A 116 14.15 -5.81 -8.57
C ALA A 116 12.91 -5.27 -7.82
N ALA A 117 12.04 -4.53 -8.52
CA ALA A 117 10.80 -4.01 -7.94
C ALA A 117 9.84 -5.13 -7.51
N LEU A 118 9.60 -6.14 -8.34
CA LEU A 118 8.77 -7.28 -7.98
C LEU A 118 9.34 -8.04 -6.78
N GLY A 119 10.65 -8.28 -6.75
CA GLY A 119 11.32 -8.94 -5.63
C GLY A 119 11.19 -8.15 -4.34
N ALA A 120 11.39 -6.84 -4.38
CA ALA A 120 11.23 -5.98 -3.20
C ALA A 120 9.77 -5.97 -2.70
N LEU A 121 8.79 -5.82 -3.59
CA LEU A 121 7.38 -5.83 -3.23
C LEU A 121 6.95 -7.17 -2.61
N ARG A 122 7.42 -8.29 -3.17
CA ARG A 122 7.16 -9.63 -2.60
C ARG A 122 7.74 -9.75 -1.20
N ILE A 123 8.99 -9.35 -0.98
CA ILE A 123 9.61 -9.38 0.36
C ILE A 123 8.79 -8.55 1.35
N ILE A 124 8.44 -7.31 1.00
CA ILE A 124 7.69 -6.41 1.89
C ILE A 124 6.32 -7.01 2.22
N ARG A 125 5.59 -7.52 1.22
CA ARG A 125 4.23 -8.04 1.41
C ARG A 125 4.20 -9.39 2.12
N GLU A 126 4.97 -10.37 1.64
CA GLU A 126 4.91 -11.75 2.14
C GLU A 126 5.48 -11.88 3.56
N HIS A 127 6.40 -10.99 3.96
CA HIS A 127 6.83 -10.85 5.36
C HIS A 127 6.02 -9.82 6.17
N SER A 128 5.01 -9.20 5.56
CA SER A 128 4.15 -8.18 6.21
C SER A 128 4.93 -7.06 6.89
N LEU A 129 5.98 -6.57 6.23
CA LEU A 129 6.85 -5.54 6.78
C LEU A 129 6.12 -4.19 6.84
N THR A 130 6.20 -3.52 7.98
CA THR A 130 5.58 -2.21 8.24
C THR A 130 6.48 -1.05 7.78
N LEU A 131 7.05 -1.16 6.57
CA LEU A 131 7.93 -0.14 6.00
C LEU A 131 7.12 1.00 5.36
N ASP A 132 7.49 2.24 5.70
CA ASP A 132 7.09 3.42 4.94
C ASP A 132 7.96 3.52 3.68
N LEU A 133 7.48 2.91 2.60
CA LEU A 133 8.22 2.81 1.34
C LEU A 133 8.52 4.19 0.72
N PRO A 134 7.57 5.15 0.65
CA PRO A 134 7.88 6.50 0.21
C PRO A 134 9.02 7.16 0.99
N ALA A 135 8.96 7.15 2.32
CA ALA A 135 10.00 7.74 3.16
C ALA A 135 11.36 7.03 3.01
N LEU A 136 11.33 5.71 2.80
CA LEU A 136 12.53 4.93 2.55
C LEU A 136 13.17 5.31 1.21
N LEU A 137 12.38 5.42 0.13
CA LEU A 137 12.86 5.86 -1.18
C LEU A 137 13.45 7.27 -1.16
N GLU A 138 12.79 8.21 -0.46
CA GLU A 138 13.29 9.57 -0.27
C GLU A 138 14.66 9.58 0.42
N SER A 139 14.83 8.76 1.45
CA SER A 139 16.13 8.68 2.15
C SER A 139 17.27 8.15 1.29
N ILE A 140 16.98 7.28 0.30
CA ILE A 140 17.98 6.79 -0.64
C ILE A 140 18.36 7.92 -1.61
N VAL A 141 17.38 8.71 -2.06
CA VAL A 141 17.63 9.90 -2.89
C VAL A 141 18.54 10.89 -2.16
N GLU A 142 18.25 11.18 -0.89
CA GLU A 142 19.09 12.05 -0.05
C GLU A 142 20.51 11.49 0.10
N SER A 143 20.66 10.18 0.34
CA SER A 143 21.96 9.54 0.48
C SER A 143 22.78 9.53 -0.80
N LEU A 144 22.14 9.51 -1.97
CA LEU A 144 22.83 9.54 -3.26
C LEU A 144 23.17 10.98 -3.70
N GLY A 145 22.38 11.96 -3.28
CA GLY A 145 22.65 13.39 -3.46
C GLY A 145 22.99 13.76 -4.90
N ASP A 146 24.08 14.49 -5.09
CA ASP A 146 24.54 15.02 -6.38
C ASP A 146 24.91 13.95 -7.42
N LYS A 147 24.87 12.65 -7.07
CA LYS A 147 25.04 11.55 -8.03
C LYS A 147 23.81 11.38 -8.93
N LEU A 148 22.66 11.90 -8.53
CA LEU A 148 21.42 11.81 -9.28
C LEU A 148 21.28 13.02 -10.21
N THR A 149 20.89 12.76 -11.46
CA THR A 149 20.68 13.79 -12.49
C THR A 149 19.20 14.10 -12.71
N GLU A 150 18.31 13.16 -12.37
CA GLU A 150 16.86 13.31 -12.53
C GLU A 150 16.21 13.91 -11.28
N GLU A 151 15.11 14.63 -11.47
CA GLU A 151 14.27 15.14 -10.39
C GLU A 151 13.15 14.16 -10.03
N LYS A 152 12.59 14.28 -8.82
CA LYS A 152 11.43 13.48 -8.35
C LYS A 152 11.63 11.96 -8.51
N VAL A 153 12.85 11.50 -8.26
CA VAL A 153 13.26 10.10 -8.43
C VAL A 153 12.43 9.18 -7.53
N ALA A 154 12.24 9.54 -6.25
CA ALA A 154 11.45 8.75 -5.31
C ALA A 154 10.00 8.53 -5.78
N ASP A 155 9.29 9.58 -6.20
CA ASP A 155 7.93 9.49 -6.76
C ASP A 155 7.89 8.64 -8.04
N SER A 156 8.88 8.80 -8.92
CA SER A 156 8.98 8.00 -10.16
C SER A 156 9.17 6.51 -9.87
N VAL A 157 10.05 6.17 -8.91
CA VAL A 157 10.28 4.78 -8.47
C VAL A 157 9.04 4.23 -7.75
N TYR A 158 8.41 5.02 -6.89
CA TYR A 158 7.21 4.60 -6.17
C TYR A 158 6.06 4.27 -7.13
N ARG A 159 5.78 5.15 -8.10
CA ARG A 159 4.79 4.87 -9.16
C ARG A 159 5.15 3.65 -9.99
N PHE A 160 6.45 3.50 -10.31
CA PHE A 160 6.93 2.31 -10.98
C PHE A 160 6.60 1.07 -10.14
N MET A 161 6.89 1.05 -8.85
CA MET A 161 6.56 -0.08 -7.97
C MET A 161 5.04 -0.32 -7.86
N LEU A 162 4.22 0.73 -7.72
CA LEU A 162 2.76 0.61 -7.65
C LEU A 162 2.15 -0.08 -8.88
N GLU A 163 2.61 0.25 -10.09
CA GLU A 163 2.15 -0.43 -11.31
C GLU A 163 2.47 -1.94 -11.31
N ARG A 164 3.55 -2.36 -10.64
CA ARG A 164 3.92 -3.78 -10.54
C ARG A 164 3.12 -4.45 -9.44
N LEU A 165 2.91 -3.74 -8.33
CA LEU A 165 2.03 -4.20 -7.26
C LEU A 165 0.63 -4.50 -7.79
N LYS A 166 0.09 -3.63 -8.66
CA LYS A 166 -1.17 -3.85 -9.38
C LYS A 166 -1.17 -5.14 -10.19
N GLY A 167 -0.07 -5.46 -10.87
CA GLY A 167 0.11 -6.73 -11.58
C GLY A 167 0.03 -7.92 -10.62
N ILE A 168 0.72 -7.85 -9.47
CA ILE A 168 0.70 -8.93 -8.47
C ILE A 168 -0.73 -9.15 -7.93
N TYR A 169 -1.48 -8.09 -7.62
CA TYR A 169 -2.86 -8.25 -7.14
C TYR A 169 -3.81 -8.75 -8.24
N SER A 170 -3.60 -8.36 -9.49
CA SER A 170 -4.35 -8.92 -10.63
C SER A 170 -4.18 -10.45 -10.73
N GLU A 171 -2.96 -10.95 -10.53
CA GLU A 171 -2.67 -12.40 -10.50
C GLU A 171 -3.36 -13.11 -9.33
N LEU A 172 -3.64 -12.40 -8.23
CA LEU A 172 -4.39 -12.90 -7.07
C LEU A 172 -5.92 -12.80 -7.25
N GLY A 173 -6.39 -12.37 -8.42
CA GLY A 173 -7.82 -12.25 -8.73
C GLY A 173 -8.47 -10.93 -8.29
N ILE A 174 -7.69 -9.97 -7.80
CA ILE A 174 -8.20 -8.65 -7.42
C ILE A 174 -8.40 -7.79 -8.67
N SER A 175 -9.57 -7.17 -8.79
CA SER A 175 -9.87 -6.30 -9.93
C SER A 175 -9.06 -5.00 -9.90
N VAL A 176 -8.81 -4.43 -11.09
CA VAL A 176 -8.10 -3.16 -11.23
C VAL A 176 -8.81 -2.03 -10.47
N ASP A 177 -10.14 -2.02 -10.49
CA ASP A 177 -10.92 -0.98 -9.83
C ASP A 177 -10.85 -1.09 -8.30
N LEU A 178 -10.86 -2.32 -7.77
CA LEU A 178 -10.66 -2.56 -6.35
C LEU A 178 -9.25 -2.15 -5.91
N PHE A 179 -8.22 -2.57 -6.65
CA PHE A 179 -6.85 -2.12 -6.37
C PHE A 179 -6.76 -0.59 -6.32
N GLN A 180 -7.37 0.09 -7.29
CA GLN A 180 -7.34 1.54 -7.38
C GLN A 180 -8.15 2.21 -6.26
N SER A 181 -9.22 1.58 -5.77
CA SER A 181 -9.99 2.08 -4.61
C SER A 181 -9.13 2.24 -3.36
N VAL A 182 -8.18 1.33 -3.15
CA VAL A 182 -7.24 1.38 -2.02
C VAL A 182 -6.07 2.30 -2.34
N ALA A 183 -5.53 2.23 -3.56
CA ALA A 183 -4.39 3.06 -3.97
C ALA A 183 -4.66 4.57 -3.91
N ASP A 184 -5.90 5.00 -4.18
CA ASP A 184 -6.30 6.41 -4.09
C ASP A 184 -6.25 6.97 -2.66
N VAL A 185 -6.41 6.12 -1.64
CA VAL A 185 -6.28 6.52 -0.22
C VAL A 185 -4.81 6.63 0.20
N ALA A 186 -3.88 6.14 -0.63
CA ALA A 186 -2.44 6.14 -0.40
C ALA A 186 -2.04 5.66 1.03
N PRO A 187 -2.36 4.40 1.40
CA PRO A 187 -1.88 3.79 2.65
C PRO A 187 -0.38 3.97 2.85
N LYS A 188 0.05 4.21 4.09
CA LYS A 188 1.48 4.48 4.39
C LYS A 188 2.38 3.27 4.17
N THR A 189 1.88 2.07 4.45
CA THR A 189 2.65 0.83 4.36
C THR A 189 1.96 -0.16 3.44
N LEU A 190 2.74 -1.07 2.86
CA LEU A 190 2.19 -2.13 2.02
C LEU A 190 1.38 -3.16 2.83
N ALA A 191 1.71 -3.35 4.12
CA ALA A 191 0.93 -4.19 5.01
C ALA A 191 -0.48 -3.62 5.23
N ASP A 192 -0.60 -2.31 5.48
CA ASP A 192 -1.89 -1.62 5.56
C ASP A 192 -2.66 -1.67 4.23
N PHE A 193 -1.96 -1.47 3.11
CA PHE A 193 -2.52 -1.62 1.77
C PHE A 193 -3.13 -3.02 1.56
N ASP A 194 -2.40 -4.09 1.91
CA ASP A 194 -2.86 -5.48 1.75
C ASP A 194 -4.11 -5.76 2.59
N GLN A 195 -4.11 -5.33 3.86
CA GLN A 195 -5.28 -5.46 4.74
C GLN A 195 -6.52 -4.76 4.16
N ARG A 196 -6.36 -3.55 3.61
CA ARG A 196 -7.45 -2.80 2.97
C ARG A 196 -7.96 -3.48 1.71
N VAL A 197 -7.07 -3.99 0.85
CA VAL A 197 -7.46 -4.74 -0.36
C VAL A 197 -8.33 -5.94 0.00
N TRP A 198 -7.90 -6.77 0.94
CA TRP A 198 -8.68 -7.95 1.32
C TRP A 198 -9.97 -7.60 2.05
N ALA A 199 -9.98 -6.52 2.84
CA ALA A 199 -11.19 -6.03 3.47
C ALA A 199 -12.23 -5.54 2.47
N ILE A 200 -11.79 -4.82 1.44
CA ILE A 200 -12.67 -4.34 0.37
C ILE A 200 -13.14 -5.49 -0.52
N GLU A 201 -12.30 -6.48 -0.77
CA GLU A 201 -12.68 -7.71 -1.48
C GLU A 201 -13.69 -8.56 -0.69
N ALA A 202 -13.64 -8.53 0.64
CA ALA A 202 -14.67 -9.14 1.48
C ALA A 202 -15.96 -8.31 1.47
N PHE A 203 -15.85 -6.98 1.57
CA PHE A 203 -16.98 -6.06 1.53
C PHE A 203 -17.72 -6.12 0.19
N SER A 204 -17.02 -6.20 -0.94
CA SER A 204 -17.62 -6.25 -2.29
C SER A 204 -18.55 -7.45 -2.51
N LYS A 205 -18.41 -8.50 -1.69
CA LYS A 205 -19.23 -9.72 -1.71
C LYS A 205 -20.49 -9.62 -0.85
N LEU A 206 -20.64 -8.55 -0.05
CA LEU A 206 -21.82 -8.31 0.76
C LEU A 206 -22.98 -7.81 -0.12
N PRO A 207 -24.24 -8.22 0.17
CA PRO A 207 -25.40 -7.73 -0.58
C PRO A 207 -25.63 -6.22 -0.42
N GLU A 208 -25.06 -5.59 0.61
CA GLU A 208 -25.13 -4.15 0.85
C GLU A 208 -24.14 -3.34 0.00
N ALA A 209 -23.09 -3.98 -0.54
CA ALA A 209 -21.96 -3.30 -1.15
C ALA A 209 -22.35 -2.46 -2.37
N GLU A 210 -23.25 -2.98 -3.21
CA GLU A 210 -23.70 -2.31 -4.43
C GLU A 210 -24.42 -1.00 -4.12
N SER A 211 -25.43 -1.04 -3.23
CA SER A 211 -26.18 0.15 -2.81
C SER A 211 -25.25 1.18 -2.17
N LEU A 212 -24.39 0.76 -1.24
CA LEU A 212 -23.48 1.67 -0.55
C LEU A 212 -22.45 2.30 -1.47
N SER A 213 -21.91 1.54 -2.43
CA SER A 213 -20.96 2.06 -3.42
C SER A 213 -21.64 3.04 -4.39
N ALA A 214 -22.85 2.72 -4.85
CA ALA A 214 -23.65 3.60 -5.71
C ALA A 214 -24.04 4.90 -4.99
N ALA A 215 -24.45 4.81 -3.72
CA ALA A 215 -24.73 5.95 -2.87
C ALA A 215 -23.50 6.84 -2.69
N ASN A 216 -22.33 6.28 -2.37
CA ASN A 216 -21.10 7.05 -2.24
C ASN A 216 -20.69 7.74 -3.56
N LYS A 217 -20.89 7.08 -4.70
CA LYS A 217 -20.67 7.69 -6.03
C LYS A 217 -21.62 8.88 -6.27
N ARG A 218 -22.89 8.75 -5.87
CA ARG A 218 -23.87 9.85 -5.91
C ARG A 218 -23.45 11.00 -5.00
N ILE A 219 -23.06 10.72 -3.76
CA ILE A 219 -22.54 11.70 -2.79
C ILE A 219 -21.40 12.50 -3.40
N ARG A 220 -20.36 11.81 -3.88
CA ARG A 220 -19.19 12.47 -4.47
C ARG A 220 -19.55 13.38 -5.65
N ASN A 221 -20.46 12.95 -6.51
CA ASN A 221 -20.91 13.76 -7.64
C ASN A 221 -21.71 15.00 -7.20
N ILE A 222 -22.49 14.89 -6.13
CA ILE A 222 -23.21 16.02 -5.53
C ILE A 222 -22.20 17.00 -4.91
N LEU A 223 -21.26 16.51 -4.11
CA LEU A 223 -20.25 17.32 -3.44
C LEU A 223 -19.35 18.05 -4.44
N LYS A 224 -18.90 17.39 -5.51
CA LYS A 224 -18.11 18.03 -6.58
C LYS A 224 -18.82 19.18 -7.30
N LYS A 225 -20.15 19.17 -7.33
CA LYS A 225 -20.97 20.22 -7.97
C LYS A 225 -21.30 21.36 -7.03
N SER A 226 -21.14 21.17 -5.72
CA SER A 226 -21.36 22.22 -4.73
C SER A 226 -20.09 23.00 -4.47
N SER A 227 -20.25 24.30 -4.23
CA SER A 227 -19.18 25.19 -3.74
C SER A 227 -19.50 25.71 -2.33
N ASP A 228 -20.54 25.17 -1.70
CA ASP A 228 -20.95 25.59 -0.36
C ASP A 228 -19.89 25.17 0.68
N PRO A 229 -19.62 26.01 1.70
CA PRO A 229 -18.71 25.65 2.78
C PRO A 229 -19.31 24.51 3.60
N LEU A 230 -18.63 23.37 3.64
CA LEU A 230 -19.05 22.20 4.41
C LEU A 230 -18.63 22.33 5.87
N ALA A 231 -19.54 22.01 6.78
CA ALA A 231 -19.23 21.87 8.20
C ALA A 231 -18.64 20.49 8.48
N GLU A 232 -17.85 20.37 9.55
CA GLU A 232 -17.29 19.07 9.96
C GLU A 232 -18.39 18.11 10.43
N LYS A 233 -19.40 18.61 11.14
CA LYS A 233 -20.58 17.87 11.57
C LYS A 233 -21.84 18.64 11.19
N ALA A 234 -22.83 17.91 10.68
CA ALA A 234 -24.16 18.42 10.41
C ALA A 234 -24.88 18.77 11.72
N ASP A 235 -25.62 19.85 11.70
CA ASP A 235 -26.40 20.36 12.83
C ASP A 235 -27.77 19.64 12.89
N PRO A 236 -28.07 18.89 13.97
CA PRO A 236 -29.35 18.23 14.13
C PRO A 236 -30.55 19.17 14.21
N ALA A 237 -30.35 20.45 14.55
CA ALA A 237 -31.41 21.45 14.59
C ALA A 237 -31.90 21.87 13.20
N LEU A 238 -31.15 21.54 12.15
CA LEU A 238 -31.44 21.88 10.75
C LEU A 238 -31.92 20.67 9.93
N TYR A 239 -32.24 19.56 10.57
CA TYR A 239 -32.89 18.42 9.91
C TYR A 239 -34.39 18.68 9.79
N GLU A 240 -34.96 18.47 8.60
CA GLU A 240 -36.39 18.63 8.35
C GLU A 240 -37.08 17.28 8.18
N ASP A 241 -36.41 16.33 7.52
CA ASP A 241 -36.97 15.02 7.20
C ASP A 241 -36.53 13.96 8.21
N GLN A 242 -37.44 13.01 8.52
CA GLN A 242 -37.14 11.90 9.42
C GLN A 242 -35.95 11.05 8.93
N ALA A 243 -35.76 10.93 7.62
CA ALA A 243 -34.64 10.20 7.03
C ALA A 243 -33.28 10.86 7.32
N GLU A 244 -33.21 12.18 7.48
CA GLU A 244 -31.98 12.88 7.90
C GLU A 244 -31.60 12.49 9.32
N HIS A 245 -32.60 12.50 10.23
CA HIS A 245 -32.42 12.07 11.61
C HIS A 245 -31.98 10.60 11.71
N GLN A 246 -32.62 9.71 10.95
CA GLN A 246 -32.30 8.28 10.96
C GLN A 246 -30.87 8.01 10.46
N LEU A 247 -30.47 8.63 9.36
CA LEU A 247 -29.11 8.49 8.84
C LEU A 247 -28.08 9.01 9.85
N ALA A 248 -28.27 10.21 10.37
CA ALA A 248 -27.36 10.80 11.35
C ALA A 248 -27.26 9.95 12.63
N GLN A 249 -28.39 9.47 13.16
CA GLN A 249 -28.43 8.61 14.34
C GLN A 249 -27.70 7.29 14.09
N LYS A 250 -27.91 6.65 12.93
CA LYS A 250 -27.24 5.39 12.62
C LYS A 250 -25.74 5.58 12.42
N MET A 251 -25.32 6.69 11.82
CA MET A 251 -23.89 7.04 11.73
C MET A 251 -23.28 7.26 13.11
N ASP A 252 -23.94 8.01 14.00
CA ASP A 252 -23.47 8.24 15.37
C ASP A 252 -23.44 6.94 16.21
N GLU A 253 -24.23 5.93 15.87
CA GLU A 253 -24.19 4.59 16.49
C GLU A 253 -23.05 3.71 15.94
N LEU A 254 -22.88 3.65 14.61
CA LEU A 254 -21.98 2.70 13.96
C LEU A 254 -20.54 3.21 13.85
N ALA A 255 -20.32 4.51 13.65
CA ALA A 255 -18.98 5.06 13.49
C ALA A 255 -18.07 4.81 14.71
N PRO A 256 -18.53 5.00 15.98
CA PRO A 256 -17.71 4.70 17.15
C PRO A 256 -17.37 3.22 17.32
N LEU A 257 -18.15 2.31 16.72
CA LEU A 257 -17.87 0.87 16.73
C LEU A 257 -16.87 0.48 15.63
N ALA A 258 -16.95 1.12 14.47
CA ALA A 258 -16.07 0.85 13.34
C ALA A 258 -14.68 1.50 13.48
N GLN A 259 -14.59 2.69 14.07
CA GLN A 259 -13.35 3.47 14.13
C GLN A 259 -12.21 2.77 14.90
N PRO A 260 -12.44 2.16 16.09
CA PRO A 260 -11.40 1.40 16.78
C PRO A 260 -10.91 0.18 15.97
N LEU A 261 -11.78 -0.41 15.15
CA LEU A 261 -11.40 -1.53 14.28
C LEU A 261 -10.49 -1.06 13.14
N PHE A 262 -10.77 0.12 12.57
CA PHE A 262 -9.89 0.71 11.55
C PHE A 262 -8.51 1.06 12.11
N GLU A 263 -8.44 1.58 13.34
CA GLU A 263 -7.18 1.86 14.03
C GLU A 263 -6.37 0.59 14.33
N GLN A 264 -7.03 -0.55 14.47
CA GLN A 264 -6.41 -1.87 14.69
C GLN A 264 -6.11 -2.62 13.38
N GLY A 265 -6.42 -2.06 12.21
CA GLY A 265 -6.28 -2.73 10.92
C GLY A 265 -7.36 -3.78 10.63
N GLU A 266 -8.39 -3.91 11.47
CA GLU A 266 -9.51 -4.83 11.31
C GLU A 266 -10.59 -4.27 10.34
N TYR A 267 -10.15 -3.79 9.17
CA TYR A 267 -10.98 -3.10 8.20
C TYR A 267 -12.22 -3.89 7.76
N ALA A 268 -12.09 -5.21 7.57
CA ALA A 268 -13.21 -6.05 7.13
C ALA A 268 -14.37 -6.04 8.14
N LYS A 269 -14.05 -6.11 9.44
CA LYS A 269 -15.07 -6.07 10.51
C LYS A 269 -15.70 -4.68 10.60
N GLY A 270 -14.89 -3.61 10.51
CA GLY A 270 -15.41 -2.25 10.51
C GLY A 270 -16.32 -1.96 9.30
N LEU A 271 -15.95 -2.41 8.11
CA LEU A 271 -16.81 -2.31 6.92
C LEU A 271 -18.11 -3.12 7.05
N GLN A 272 -18.06 -4.29 7.69
CA GLN A 272 -19.25 -5.08 7.98
C GLN A 272 -20.20 -4.36 8.94
N ILE A 273 -19.68 -3.63 9.93
CA ILE A 273 -20.48 -2.76 10.80
C ILE A 273 -21.11 -1.63 9.98
N LEU A 274 -20.31 -0.95 9.14
CA LEU A 274 -20.80 0.13 8.28
C LEU A 274 -21.78 -0.33 7.19
N ALA A 275 -21.82 -1.63 6.84
CA ALA A 275 -22.82 -2.18 5.95
C ALA A 275 -24.25 -1.95 6.45
N GLY A 276 -24.43 -1.84 7.78
CA GLY A 276 -25.70 -1.48 8.41
C GLY A 276 -26.22 -0.07 8.08
N LEU A 277 -25.44 0.77 7.38
CA LEU A 277 -25.87 2.07 6.88
C LEU A 277 -26.72 1.97 5.60
N ARG A 278 -26.80 0.80 4.96
CA ARG A 278 -27.53 0.63 3.69
C ARG A 278 -28.95 1.21 3.74
N GLU A 279 -29.79 0.71 4.66
CA GLU A 279 -31.20 1.10 4.72
C GLU A 279 -31.38 2.61 5.00
N PRO A 280 -30.71 3.23 5.99
CA PRO A 280 -30.78 4.68 6.20
C PRO A 280 -30.30 5.50 5.00
N VAL A 281 -29.28 5.04 4.28
CA VAL A 281 -28.73 5.72 3.11
C VAL A 281 -29.71 5.68 1.94
N ASP A 282 -30.29 4.52 1.65
CA ASP A 282 -31.32 4.36 0.62
C ASP A 282 -32.54 5.25 0.96
N SER A 283 -33.03 5.17 2.21
CA SER A 283 -34.16 5.98 2.69
C SER A 283 -33.90 7.49 2.61
N PHE A 284 -32.68 7.94 2.93
CA PHE A 284 -32.29 9.34 2.77
C PHE A 284 -32.40 9.77 1.31
N PHE A 285 -31.87 8.95 0.39
CA PHE A 285 -31.83 9.32 -1.02
C PHE A 285 -33.17 9.23 -1.76
N ASP A 286 -34.11 8.46 -1.21
CA ASP A 286 -35.49 8.35 -1.69
C ASP A 286 -36.38 9.50 -1.19
N GLN A 287 -36.17 9.96 0.05
CA GLN A 287 -37.06 10.92 0.72
C GLN A 287 -36.51 12.35 0.72
N VAL A 288 -35.19 12.52 0.72
CA VAL A 288 -34.55 13.82 0.94
C VAL A 288 -34.03 14.40 -0.37
N MET A 289 -34.57 15.56 -0.75
CA MET A 289 -34.02 16.34 -1.85
C MET A 289 -32.82 17.17 -1.35
N VAL A 290 -31.60 16.77 -1.73
CA VAL A 290 -30.37 17.41 -1.24
C VAL A 290 -30.22 18.85 -1.74
N MET A 291 -30.61 19.12 -2.99
CA MET A 291 -30.51 20.45 -3.58
C MET A 291 -31.80 21.23 -3.30
N THR A 292 -31.81 22.01 -2.23
CA THR A 292 -32.92 22.89 -1.83
C THR A 292 -32.59 24.37 -2.05
N ASP A 293 -33.63 25.20 -2.07
CA ASP A 293 -33.50 26.66 -2.17
C ASP A 293 -32.94 27.29 -0.90
N ASP A 294 -33.26 26.73 0.28
CA ASP A 294 -32.67 27.17 1.54
C ASP A 294 -31.21 26.71 1.63
N GLN A 295 -30.31 27.68 1.64
CA GLN A 295 -28.87 27.46 1.69
C GLN A 295 -28.43 26.77 2.98
N LYS A 296 -29.05 27.07 4.14
CA LYS A 296 -28.64 26.48 5.42
C LYS A 296 -28.95 24.98 5.45
N ILE A 297 -30.15 24.60 5.00
CA ILE A 297 -30.57 23.19 4.93
C ILE A 297 -29.73 22.45 3.89
N ARG A 298 -29.49 23.05 2.72
CA ARG A 298 -28.62 22.47 1.69
C ARG A 298 -27.21 22.21 2.23
N THR A 299 -26.57 23.19 2.86
CA THR A 299 -25.25 23.04 3.45
C THR A 299 -25.24 21.97 4.54
N ASN A 300 -26.30 21.88 5.35
CA ASN A 300 -26.42 20.86 6.40
C ASN A 300 -26.48 19.44 5.81
N ARG A 301 -27.32 19.23 4.79
CA ARG A 301 -27.44 17.97 4.04
C ARG A 301 -26.14 17.57 3.38
N LEU A 302 -25.45 18.51 2.74
CA LEU A 302 -24.13 18.27 2.15
C LEU A 302 -23.09 17.89 3.21
N SER A 303 -23.15 18.50 4.40
CA SER A 303 -22.25 18.18 5.51
C SER A 303 -22.53 16.78 6.08
N LEU A 304 -23.79 16.34 6.12
CA LEU A 304 -24.17 14.97 6.49
C LEU A 304 -23.62 13.95 5.47
N LEU A 305 -23.79 14.22 4.17
CA LEU A 305 -23.25 13.36 3.12
C LEU A 305 -21.72 13.32 3.10
N SER A 306 -21.05 14.44 3.39
CA SER A 306 -19.59 14.50 3.51
C SER A 306 -19.06 13.72 4.71
N GLN A 307 -19.80 13.69 5.84
CA GLN A 307 -19.45 12.79 6.95
C GLN A 307 -19.56 11.32 6.54
N LEU A 308 -20.62 10.96 5.82
CA LEU A 308 -20.82 9.59 5.34
C LEU A 308 -19.69 9.17 4.38
N GLU A 309 -19.32 10.02 3.42
CA GLU A 309 -18.20 9.75 2.50
C GLU A 309 -16.89 9.54 3.26
N ARG A 310 -16.61 10.36 4.28
CA ARG A 310 -15.39 10.26 5.09
C ARG A 310 -15.29 8.94 5.86
N LEU A 311 -16.41 8.36 6.30
CA LEU A 311 -16.39 7.06 6.98
C LEU A 311 -15.84 5.95 6.07
N PHE A 312 -16.27 5.88 4.81
CA PHE A 312 -15.78 4.86 3.87
C PHE A 312 -14.38 5.19 3.34
N LEU A 313 -14.09 6.48 3.07
CA LEU A 313 -12.76 6.93 2.63
C LEU A 313 -11.65 6.63 3.63
N SER A 314 -11.99 6.45 4.92
CA SER A 314 -11.03 5.99 5.92
C SER A 314 -10.42 4.62 5.61
N VAL A 315 -11.09 3.81 4.78
CA VAL A 315 -10.66 2.47 4.35
C VAL A 315 -10.27 2.45 2.87
N ALA A 316 -11.18 2.86 1.98
CA ALA A 316 -10.96 2.89 0.54
C ALA A 316 -11.96 3.80 -0.17
N ASP A 317 -11.62 4.18 -1.40
CA ASP A 317 -12.56 4.82 -2.30
C ASP A 317 -13.55 3.83 -2.92
N ILE A 318 -14.58 3.45 -2.16
CA ILE A 318 -15.59 2.49 -2.59
C ILE A 318 -16.41 2.94 -3.82
N THR A 319 -16.30 4.21 -4.24
CA THR A 319 -16.97 4.69 -5.46
C THR A 319 -16.44 4.05 -6.74
N ARG A 320 -15.25 3.45 -6.68
CA ARG A 320 -14.62 2.71 -7.78
C ARG A 320 -15.10 1.28 -7.90
N LEU A 321 -15.74 0.72 -6.88
CA LEU A 321 -16.21 -0.67 -6.93
C LEU A 321 -17.24 -0.83 -8.05
N GLN A 322 -16.84 -1.57 -9.09
CA GLN A 322 -17.77 -2.11 -10.08
C GLN A 322 -18.24 -3.46 -9.55
N VAL A 323 -19.51 -3.54 -9.15
CA VAL A 323 -20.11 -4.83 -8.84
C VAL A 323 -20.25 -5.55 -10.16
N GLN A 324 -19.52 -6.66 -10.31
CA GLN A 324 -19.73 -7.56 -11.43
C GLN A 324 -21.14 -8.12 -11.28
N GLU A 325 -22.03 -7.81 -12.24
CA GLU A 325 -23.23 -8.60 -12.45
C GLU A 325 -22.74 -10.04 -12.66
N ASN A 326 -22.91 -10.90 -11.66
CA ASN A 326 -22.71 -12.33 -11.82
C ASN A 326 -23.67 -12.77 -12.93
N GLN A 327 -23.16 -12.90 -14.15
CA GLN A 327 -23.88 -13.55 -15.23
C GLN A 327 -24.16 -14.98 -14.76
N SER A 328 -25.43 -15.23 -14.49
CA SER A 328 -25.99 -16.52 -14.09
C SER A 328 -25.84 -17.55 -15.21
#